data_AF-A0A852KAC2-F1
#
_entry.id   AF-A0A852KAC2-F1
#
_cell.length_a   1.000
_cell.length_b   1.000
_cell.length_c   1.000
_cell.angle_alpha   90.00
_cell.angle_beta   90.00
_cell.angle_gamma   90.00
#
_symmetry.space_group_name_H-M   'P 1'
#
loop_
_entity.id
_entity.type
_entity.pdbx_description
1 polymer ?
#
loop_
_entity_poly.entity_id
_entity_poly.type
_entity_poly.pdbx_seq_one_letter_code
_entity_poly.pdbx_strand_id
1 'polypeptide(L)'
;VFFQARIHISPEQNLQYGWLAYMLGDRATKRFTEYSKIFTVEGNLSSGKGKLAQQIAEKLGMKYFPEADIHYLDRITGDGTLLPEKFNGFCNLERFYNDPKCSDGHSYRLQAWLFGNRVLQYADALEHLLSTGQGVVMERSPYSDFVFLDAMFKQGYIHKRCK
;
A
#
# COMPACT_ATOMS: atom_id res chain seq x y z
N VAL A 1 -25.16 12.38 -24.25
CA VAL A 1 -24.31 11.27 -23.77
C VAL A 1 -23.25 11.86 -22.89
N PHE A 2 -23.47 11.91 -21.57
CA PHE A 2 -22.51 12.49 -20.62
C PHE A 2 -21.61 11.37 -20.10
N PHE A 3 -20.35 11.36 -20.51
CA PHE A 3 -19.32 10.53 -19.90
C PHE A 3 -18.89 11.19 -18.58
N GLN A 4 -19.21 10.54 -17.46
CA GLN A 4 -18.74 10.95 -16.14
C GLN A 4 -17.35 10.32 -15.90
N ALA A 5 -16.39 11.15 -15.48
CA ALA A 5 -14.99 10.79 -15.30
C ALA A 5 -14.82 9.58 -14.36
N ARG A 6 -14.07 8.57 -14.84
CA ARG A 6 -13.70 7.36 -14.10
C ARG A 6 -12.22 7.42 -13.75
N ILE A 7 -11.89 7.55 -12.46
CA ILE A 7 -10.60 7.10 -11.91
C ILE A 7 -10.81 6.58 -10.48
N HIS A 8 -10.94 5.27 -10.35
CA HIS A 8 -10.07 4.39 -9.57
C HIS A 8 -10.47 2.95 -9.96
N ILE A 9 -9.57 2.20 -10.58
CA ILE A 9 -9.81 0.81 -11.00
C ILE A 9 -8.92 -0.05 -10.10
N SER A 10 -9.46 -0.54 -8.99
CA SER A 10 -9.07 -1.86 -8.50
C SER A 10 -9.75 -2.90 -9.41
N PRO A 11 -9.10 -4.01 -9.76
CA PRO A 11 -9.70 -4.99 -10.65
C PRO A 11 -10.69 -5.82 -9.85
N GLU A 12 -11.89 -5.94 -10.41
CA GLU A 12 -12.96 -6.81 -9.94
C GLU A 12 -13.40 -6.63 -8.48
N GLN A 13 -13.98 -5.47 -8.18
CA GLN A 13 -15.16 -5.48 -7.32
C GLN A 13 -16.34 -4.88 -8.07
N ASN A 14 -17.27 -5.76 -8.46
CA ASN A 14 -18.61 -5.40 -8.91
C ASN A 14 -19.30 -4.56 -7.81
N LEU A 15 -19.15 -3.23 -7.87
CA LEU A 15 -19.83 -2.20 -7.08
C LEU A 15 -20.82 -2.74 -6.04
N GLN A 16 -20.34 -3.07 -4.83
CA GLN A 16 -21.21 -3.53 -3.74
C GLN A 16 -21.74 -2.39 -2.87
N TYR A 17 -21.12 -1.21 -2.92
CA TYR A 17 -21.51 -0.06 -2.11
C TYR A 17 -21.67 1.20 -2.96
N GLY A 18 -22.76 1.92 -2.76
CA GLY A 18 -23.09 3.15 -3.45
C GLY A 18 -24.16 3.94 -2.72
N TRP A 19 -24.59 5.06 -3.28
CA TRP A 19 -25.56 5.94 -2.63
C TRP A 19 -26.88 5.25 -2.27
N LEU A 20 -27.35 4.33 -3.13
CA LEU A 20 -28.55 3.54 -2.86
C LEU A 20 -28.37 2.61 -1.65
N ALA A 21 -27.24 1.90 -1.54
CA ALA A 21 -26.96 1.04 -0.38
C ALA A 21 -26.89 1.87 0.91
N TYR A 22 -26.26 3.05 0.86
CA TYR A 22 -26.22 3.98 1.99
C TYR A 22 -27.62 4.46 2.40
N MET A 23 -28.46 4.85 1.44
CA MET A 23 -29.84 5.27 1.69
C MET A 23 -30.71 4.14 2.24
N LEU A 24 -30.53 2.91 1.76
CA LEU A 24 -31.20 1.71 2.26
C LEU A 24 -30.70 1.28 3.66
N GLY A 25 -29.77 2.03 4.24
CA GLY A 25 -29.37 1.89 5.64
C GLY A 25 -28.11 1.04 5.83
N ASP A 26 -27.38 0.72 4.76
CA ASP A 26 -26.07 0.09 4.88
C ASP A 26 -25.03 1.15 5.31
N ARG A 27 -24.70 1.13 6.61
CA ARG A 27 -23.75 2.08 7.22
C ARG A 27 -22.58 1.30 7.80
N ALA A 28 -21.35 1.72 7.46
CA ALA A 28 -20.13 1.14 8.02
C ALA A 28 -20.11 1.16 9.56
N THR A 29 -20.66 2.21 10.18
CA THR A 29 -20.73 2.34 11.65
C THR A 29 -21.51 1.21 12.32
N LYS A 30 -22.42 0.52 11.63
CA LYS A 30 -23.15 -0.64 12.17
C LYS A 30 -22.26 -1.88 12.32
N ARG A 31 -21.21 -1.96 11.51
CA ARG A 31 -20.24 -3.08 11.48
C ARG A 31 -19.07 -2.82 12.42
N PHE A 32 -18.88 -1.57 12.86
CA PHE A 32 -17.76 -1.19 13.70
C PHE A 32 -17.91 -1.72 15.13
N THR A 33 -16.80 -2.21 15.64
CA THR A 33 -16.60 -2.70 17.00
C THR A 33 -15.44 -1.91 17.64
N GLU A 34 -15.19 -2.13 18.92
CA GLU A 34 -14.04 -1.51 19.62
C GLU A 34 -12.68 -1.88 18.99
N TYR A 35 -12.63 -3.03 18.31
CA TYR A 35 -11.44 -3.57 17.64
C TYR A 35 -11.35 -3.20 16.15
N SER A 36 -12.28 -2.39 15.62
CA SER A 36 -12.23 -1.88 14.24
C SER A 36 -11.20 -0.75 14.10
N LYS A 37 -9.92 -1.10 14.23
CA LYS A 37 -8.79 -0.17 14.18
C LYS A 37 -7.74 -0.65 13.18
N ILE A 38 -7.02 0.29 12.59
CA ILE A 38 -5.83 0.01 11.78
C ILE A 38 -4.61 0.21 12.66
N PHE A 39 -3.82 -0.83 12.82
CA PHE A 39 -2.52 -0.80 13.48
C PHE A 39 -1.43 -0.86 12.43
N THR A 40 -0.53 0.12 12.44
CA THR A 40 0.64 0.15 11.57
C THR A 40 1.88 -0.20 12.39
N VAL A 41 2.59 -1.25 11.99
CA VAL A 41 3.85 -1.64 12.62
C VAL A 41 5.00 -1.03 11.82
N GLU A 42 5.62 -0.02 12.43
CA GLU A 42 6.75 0.70 11.85
C GLU A 42 8.09 0.17 12.37
N GLY A 43 9.14 0.27 11.56
CA GLY A 43 10.46 -0.21 11.94
C GLY A 43 11.50 -0.12 10.83
N ASN A 44 12.76 -0.15 11.23
CA ASN A 44 13.89 -0.16 10.31
C ASN A 44 13.89 -1.45 9.46
N LEU A 45 14.67 -1.45 8.38
CA LEU A 45 14.94 -2.64 7.58
C LEU A 45 15.51 -3.74 8.49
N SER A 46 15.05 -4.97 8.28
CA SER A 46 15.49 -6.17 9.03
C SER A 46 15.22 -6.16 10.55
N SER A 47 14.34 -5.30 11.08
CA SER A 47 14.00 -5.28 12.51
C SER A 47 13.05 -6.39 12.97
N GLY A 48 12.68 -7.33 12.10
CA GLY A 48 11.74 -8.41 12.42
C GLY A 48 10.28 -7.97 12.56
N LYS A 49 9.94 -6.76 12.12
CA LYS A 49 8.60 -6.14 12.27
C LYS A 49 7.45 -6.98 11.71
N GLY A 50 7.67 -7.72 10.62
CA GLY A 50 6.62 -8.58 10.04
C GLY A 50 6.17 -9.71 10.94
N LYS A 51 7.09 -10.36 11.67
CA LYS A 51 6.73 -11.38 12.66
C LYS A 51 5.89 -10.81 13.80
N LEU A 52 6.25 -9.61 14.27
CA LEU A 52 5.49 -8.93 15.31
C LEU A 52 4.08 -8.56 14.81
N ALA A 53 3.98 -7.98 13.62
CA ALA A 53 2.71 -7.60 13.01
C ALA A 53 1.78 -8.81 12.80
N GLN A 54 2.33 -9.93 12.33
CA GLN A 54 1.58 -11.17 12.17
C GLN A 54 1.08 -11.71 13.54
N GLN A 55 1.93 -11.73 14.57
CA GLN A 55 1.55 -12.17 15.91
C GLN A 55 0.46 -11.29 16.53
N ILE A 56 0.51 -9.97 16.31
CA ILE A 56 -0.53 -9.04 16.78
C ILE A 56 -1.85 -9.33 16.06
N ALA A 57 -1.80 -9.53 14.73
CA ALA A 57 -2.96 -9.85 13.93
C ALA A 57 -3.64 -11.15 14.40
N GLU A 58 -2.85 -12.21 14.62
CA GLU A 58 -3.33 -13.51 15.09
C GLU A 58 -3.94 -13.41 16.50
N LYS A 59 -3.28 -12.71 17.44
CA LYS A 59 -3.79 -12.56 18.81
C LYS A 59 -5.07 -11.73 18.91
N LEU A 60 -5.20 -10.70 18.07
CA LEU A 60 -6.36 -9.79 18.09
C LEU A 60 -7.46 -10.21 17.10
N GLY A 61 -7.29 -11.30 16.35
CA GLY A 61 -8.24 -11.73 15.32
C GLY A 61 -8.39 -10.73 14.17
N MET A 62 -7.34 -9.96 13.89
CA MET A 62 -7.31 -8.90 12.87
C MET A 62 -6.72 -9.42 11.56
N LYS A 63 -7.05 -8.75 10.45
CA LYS A 63 -6.47 -9.09 9.16
C LYS A 63 -5.04 -8.55 9.07
N TYR A 64 -4.10 -9.42 8.72
CA TYR A 64 -2.71 -9.05 8.48
C TYR A 64 -2.49 -8.64 7.02
N PHE A 65 -1.84 -7.50 6.82
CA PHE A 65 -1.36 -7.03 5.52
C PHE A 65 0.18 -6.99 5.55
N PRO A 66 0.86 -7.79 4.72
CA PRO A 66 2.34 -7.80 4.67
C PRO A 66 2.88 -6.50 4.06
N GLU A 67 4.18 -6.21 4.21
CA GLU A 67 4.78 -5.01 3.60
C GLU A 67 4.55 -4.95 2.08
N ALA A 68 4.05 -3.82 1.57
CA ALA A 68 3.88 -3.60 0.13
C ALA A 68 5.23 -3.59 -0.59
N ASP A 69 5.41 -4.53 -1.51
CA ASP A 69 6.58 -4.61 -2.39
C ASP A 69 6.29 -4.02 -3.77
N ILE A 70 7.27 -4.12 -4.68
CA ILE A 70 7.17 -3.62 -6.06
C ILE A 70 6.01 -4.30 -6.82
N HIS A 71 5.70 -5.54 -6.46
CA HIS A 71 4.71 -6.40 -7.09
C HIS A 71 3.36 -6.43 -6.37
N TYR A 72 3.14 -5.51 -5.41
CA TYR A 72 1.88 -5.46 -4.68
C TYR A 72 0.69 -5.34 -5.65
N LEU A 73 0.79 -4.42 -6.61
CA LEU A 73 -0.19 -4.23 -7.66
C LEU A 73 -0.44 -5.53 -8.46
N ASP A 74 0.61 -6.23 -8.89
CA ASP A 74 0.48 -7.49 -9.64
C ASP A 74 -0.27 -8.57 -8.85
N ARG A 75 -0.10 -8.62 -7.52
CA ARG A 75 -0.75 -9.64 -6.68
C ARG A 75 -2.23 -9.35 -6.44
N ILE A 76 -2.59 -8.07 -6.33
CA ILE A 76 -3.99 -7.69 -6.14
C ILE A 76 -4.74 -7.58 -7.48
N THR A 77 -4.01 -7.56 -8.60
CA THR A 77 -4.59 -7.35 -9.93
C THR A 77 -4.47 -8.53 -10.88
N GLY A 78 -5.53 -8.75 -11.67
CA GLY A 78 -5.57 -9.82 -12.67
C GLY A 78 -5.43 -11.22 -12.05
N ASP A 79 -4.58 -12.05 -12.64
CA ASP A 79 -4.42 -13.46 -12.27
C ASP A 79 -3.45 -13.69 -11.09
N GLY A 80 -2.93 -12.61 -10.47
CA GLY A 80 -1.93 -12.69 -9.41
C GLY A 80 -0.54 -13.14 -9.88
N THR A 81 -0.31 -13.18 -11.19
CA THR A 81 0.99 -13.52 -11.78
C THR A 81 1.93 -12.31 -11.73
N LEU A 82 3.20 -12.54 -11.34
CA LEU A 82 4.19 -11.47 -11.28
C LEU A 82 4.51 -10.96 -12.69
N LEU A 83 4.26 -9.67 -12.93
CA LEU A 83 4.53 -9.09 -14.23
C LEU A 83 6.04 -8.83 -14.41
N PRO A 84 6.54 -8.95 -15.65
CA PRO A 84 7.90 -8.54 -15.98
C PRO A 84 8.19 -7.09 -15.59
N GLU A 85 9.44 -6.79 -15.20
CA GLU A 85 9.88 -5.46 -14.71
C GLU A 85 9.48 -4.27 -15.62
N LYS A 86 9.38 -4.51 -16.94
CA LYS A 86 8.93 -3.50 -17.92
C LYS A 86 7.52 -2.96 -17.66
N PHE A 87 6.68 -3.71 -16.97
CA PHE A 87 5.32 -3.30 -16.62
C PHE A 87 5.22 -2.68 -15.21
N ASN A 88 6.26 -2.82 -14.39
CA ASN A 88 6.32 -2.30 -13.02
C ASN A 88 7.17 -1.03 -12.93
N GLY A 89 7.10 -0.20 -13.98
CA GLY A 89 7.79 1.09 -14.03
C GLY A 89 9.31 1.02 -14.09
N PHE A 90 9.91 -0.11 -14.51
CA PHE A 90 11.38 -0.31 -14.52
C PHE A 90 12.03 -0.02 -13.16
N CYS A 91 11.34 -0.47 -12.10
CA CYS A 91 11.76 -0.34 -10.71
C CYS A 91 12.31 -1.68 -10.23
N ASN A 92 13.53 -1.68 -9.71
CA ASN A 92 14.22 -2.88 -9.28
C ASN A 92 15.05 -2.59 -8.03
N LEU A 93 14.76 -3.29 -6.94
CA LEU A 93 15.40 -3.06 -5.65
C LEU A 93 16.90 -3.42 -5.67
N GLU A 94 17.27 -4.50 -6.36
CA GLU A 94 18.66 -4.95 -6.48
C GLU A 94 19.51 -3.93 -7.25
N ARG A 95 18.95 -3.38 -8.34
CA ARG A 95 19.62 -2.32 -9.10
C ARG A 95 19.86 -1.08 -8.24
N PHE A 96 18.92 -0.72 -7.38
CA PHE A 96 19.08 0.39 -6.43
C PHE A 96 20.19 0.12 -5.40
N TYR A 97 20.30 -1.10 -4.89
CA TYR A 97 21.38 -1.45 -3.95
C TYR A 97 22.77 -1.48 -4.61
N ASN A 98 22.85 -1.86 -5.89
CA ASN A 98 24.11 -1.92 -6.63
C ASN A 98 24.60 -0.52 -7.08
N ASP A 99 23.70 0.32 -7.60
CA ASP A 99 24.02 1.68 -8.05
C ASP A 99 22.91 2.69 -7.70
N PRO A 100 22.89 3.20 -6.46
CA PRO A 100 21.86 4.13 -6.00
C PRO A 100 22.03 5.55 -6.58
N LYS A 101 23.12 5.86 -7.29
CA LYS A 101 23.39 7.17 -7.90
C LYS A 101 23.29 7.15 -9.42
N CYS A 102 22.67 6.11 -9.97
CA CYS A 102 22.45 5.98 -11.40
C CYS A 102 21.79 7.24 -11.99
N SER A 103 22.33 7.75 -13.10
CA SER A 103 21.87 8.98 -13.75
C SER A 103 20.47 8.85 -14.39
N ASP A 104 19.96 7.63 -14.52
CA ASP A 104 18.62 7.29 -15.06
C ASP A 104 17.46 7.70 -14.10
N GLY A 105 17.77 8.26 -12.93
CA GLY A 105 16.73 8.67 -11.96
C GLY A 105 15.97 7.49 -11.34
N HIS A 106 16.50 6.28 -11.48
CA HIS A 106 15.92 5.03 -11.01
C HIS A 106 15.58 5.07 -9.51
N SER A 107 16.46 5.65 -8.69
CA SER A 107 16.28 5.75 -7.23
C SER A 107 14.98 6.46 -6.85
N TYR A 108 14.68 7.60 -7.48
CA TYR A 108 13.44 8.32 -7.23
C TYR A 108 12.22 7.58 -7.81
N ARG A 109 12.37 6.99 -9.01
CA ARG A 109 11.30 6.21 -9.65
C ARG A 109 10.87 5.03 -8.79
N LEU A 110 11.83 4.30 -8.22
CA LEU A 110 11.59 3.20 -7.29
C LEU A 110 10.85 3.69 -6.03
N GLN A 111 11.31 4.78 -5.42
CA GLN A 111 10.67 5.32 -4.22
C GLN A 111 9.22 5.77 -4.49
N ALA A 112 8.98 6.44 -5.62
CA ALA A 112 7.64 6.85 -6.02
C ALA A 112 6.71 5.65 -6.30
N TRP A 113 7.24 4.59 -6.91
CA TRP A 113 6.51 3.35 -7.15
C TRP A 113 6.12 2.64 -5.84
N LEU A 114 7.06 2.51 -4.90
CA LEU A 114 6.81 1.94 -3.58
C LEU A 114 5.80 2.78 -2.79
N PHE A 115 5.89 4.10 -2.86
CA PHE A 115 4.89 4.99 -2.26
C PHE A 115 3.49 4.75 -2.83
N GLY A 116 3.36 4.67 -4.16
CA GLY A 116 2.10 4.35 -4.84
C GLY A 116 1.50 3.02 -4.37
N ASN A 117 2.31 1.96 -4.30
CA ASN A 117 1.87 0.65 -3.81
C ASN A 117 1.44 0.68 -2.33
N ARG A 118 2.14 1.45 -1.48
CA ARG A 118 1.74 1.62 -0.06
C ARG A 118 0.43 2.38 0.09
N VAL A 119 0.20 3.40 -0.74
CA VAL A 119 -1.08 4.14 -0.75
C VAL A 119 -2.22 3.20 -1.17
N LEU A 120 -1.99 2.38 -2.19
CA LEU A 120 -2.97 1.39 -2.64
C LEU A 120 -3.29 0.36 -1.56
N GLN A 121 -2.26 -0.20 -0.93
CA GLN A 121 -2.44 -1.12 0.19
C GLN A 121 -3.20 -0.50 1.36
N TYR A 122 -2.94 0.77 1.66
CA TYR A 122 -3.66 1.49 2.70
C TYR A 122 -5.14 1.70 2.33
N ALA A 123 -5.44 1.93 1.06
CA ALA A 123 -6.81 1.98 0.56
C ALA A 123 -7.52 0.62 0.72
N ASP A 124 -6.85 -0.49 0.37
CA ASP A 124 -7.40 -1.85 0.55
C ASP A 124 -7.64 -2.18 2.03
N ALA A 125 -6.75 -1.74 2.92
CA ALA A 125 -6.91 -1.89 4.36
C ALA A 125 -8.12 -1.11 4.90
N LEU A 126 -8.32 0.13 4.44
CA LEU A 126 -9.49 0.94 4.78
C LEU A 126 -10.78 0.33 4.24
N GLU A 127 -10.76 -0.15 3.00
CA GLU A 127 -11.91 -0.82 2.39
C GLU A 127 -12.30 -2.08 3.17
N HIS A 128 -11.32 -2.92 3.55
CA HIS A 128 -11.56 -4.09 4.38
C HIS A 128 -12.19 -3.72 5.73
N LEU A 129 -11.67 -2.69 6.39
CA LEU A 129 -12.20 -2.23 7.67
C LEU A 129 -13.61 -1.67 7.55
N LEU A 130 -13.89 -0.84 6.53
CA LEU A 130 -15.20 -0.22 6.30
C LEU A 130 -16.27 -1.24 5.87
N SER A 131 -15.88 -2.24 5.08
CA SER A 131 -16.78 -3.29 4.61
C SER A 131 -17.03 -4.36 5.66
N THR A 132 -16.02 -4.83 6.38
CA THR A 132 -16.19 -5.96 7.31
C THR A 132 -16.35 -5.55 8.76
N GLY A 133 -15.85 -4.37 9.14
CA GLY A 133 -15.67 -3.98 10.54
C GLY A 133 -14.50 -4.68 11.23
N GLN A 134 -13.75 -5.55 10.55
CA GLN A 134 -12.60 -6.21 11.14
C GLN A 134 -11.41 -5.26 11.21
N GLY A 135 -10.70 -5.25 12.34
CA GLY A 135 -9.44 -4.52 12.48
C GLY A 135 -8.36 -5.05 11.53
N VAL A 136 -7.39 -4.19 11.23
CA VAL A 136 -6.30 -4.47 10.30
C VAL A 136 -4.96 -4.19 10.97
N VAL A 137 -3.99 -5.08 10.77
CA VAL A 137 -2.60 -4.86 11.15
C VAL A 137 -1.77 -4.88 9.88
N MET A 138 -0.99 -3.83 9.63
CA MET A 138 -0.18 -3.70 8.42
C MET A 138 1.25 -3.28 8.72
N GLU A 139 2.17 -3.67 7.84
CA GLU A 139 3.57 -3.27 7.91
C GLU A 139 3.85 -2.03 7.09
N ARG A 140 4.35 -0.99 7.77
CA ARG A 140 4.59 0.35 7.21
C ARG A 140 3.35 0.99 6.61
N SER A 141 3.35 2.31 6.60
CA SER A 141 2.26 3.12 6.07
C SER A 141 2.80 4.18 5.11
N PRO A 142 1.94 4.80 4.29
CA PRO A 142 2.36 5.96 3.50
C PRO A 142 2.94 7.09 4.36
N TYR A 143 2.51 7.18 5.63
CA TYR A 143 2.98 8.18 6.58
C TYR A 143 4.43 7.99 7.01
N SER A 144 5.00 6.78 6.92
CA SER A 144 6.41 6.55 7.24
C SER A 144 7.31 6.59 6.02
N ASP A 145 6.77 6.68 4.80
CA ASP A 145 7.57 6.59 3.58
C ASP A 145 8.55 7.77 3.41
N PHE A 146 8.19 8.95 3.91
CA PHE A 146 9.04 10.15 3.80
C PHE A 146 10.42 9.98 4.45
N VAL A 147 10.57 9.09 5.44
CA VAL A 147 11.86 8.86 6.10
C VAL A 147 12.87 8.21 5.14
N PHE A 148 12.41 7.37 4.21
CA PHE A 148 13.25 6.79 3.16
C PHE A 148 13.64 7.84 2.15
N LEU A 149 12.70 8.66 1.70
CA LEU A 149 12.98 9.77 0.78
C LEU A 149 13.99 10.76 1.39
N ASP A 150 13.84 11.13 2.66
CA ASP A 150 14.77 12.03 3.35
C ASP A 150 16.15 11.40 3.56
N ALA A 151 16.22 10.09 3.86
CA ALA A 151 17.48 9.36 3.92
C ALA A 151 18.18 9.30 2.54
N MET A 152 17.44 9.02 1.47
CA MET A 152 17.94 9.01 0.09
C MET A 152 18.46 10.40 -0.32
N PHE A 153 17.76 11.47 0.07
CA PHE A 153 18.19 12.84 -0.17
C PHE A 153 19.50 13.16 0.57
N LYS A 154 19.61 12.79 1.85
CA LYS A 154 20.82 12.98 2.67
C LYS A 154 22.05 12.26 2.11
N GLN A 155 21.86 11.08 1.51
CA GLN A 155 22.93 10.32 0.86
C GLN A 155 23.25 10.79 -0.57
N GLY A 156 22.49 11.77 -1.08
CA GLY A 156 22.66 12.30 -2.44
C GLY A 156 22.27 11.32 -3.54
N TYR A 157 21.32 10.43 -3.27
CA TYR A 157 20.76 9.49 -4.27
C TYR A 157 19.69 10.15 -5.15
N ILE A 158 19.07 11.23 -4.65
CA ILE A 158 18.02 11.97 -5.36
C ILE A 158 18.35 13.45 -5.40
N HIS A 159 17.94 14.09 -6.50
CA HIS A 159 18.16 15.52 -6.72
C HIS A 159 17.18 16.35 -5.87
N LYS A 160 17.56 17.59 -5.51
CA LYS A 160 16.72 18.52 -4.73
C LYS A 160 15.33 18.82 -5.33
N ARG A 161 15.18 18.63 -6.65
CA ARG A 161 13.89 18.82 -7.36
C ARG A 161 12.93 17.65 -7.16
N CYS A 162 13.43 16.51 -6.71
CA CYS A 162 12.67 15.29 -6.46
C CYS A 162 12.28 15.15 -4.96
N LYS A 163 12.57 16.17 -4.16
CA LYS A 163 12.10 16.30 -2.78
C LYS A 163 10.93 17.28 -2.76
#